data_AF-H2MUB4-F1
#
_entry.id   AF-H2MUB4-F1
#
_cell.length_a   1.000
_cell.length_b   1.000
_cell.length_c   1.000
_cell.angle_alpha   90.00
_cell.angle_beta   90.00
_cell.angle_gamma   90.00
#
_symmetry.space_group_name_H-M   'P 1'
#
loop_
_entity.id
_entity.type
_entity.pdbx_description
1 polymer ?
#
loop_
_entity_poly.entity_id
_entity_poly.type
_entity_poly.pdbx_seq_one_letter_code
_entity_poly.pdbx_strand_id
1 'polypeptide(L)'
;IYSRGKNTMLSLTTGSLESMFSSTGINGDMNVTLWPIQNGILHYCGFQVLPPQVFWAPSCASPEARTAMLEGWRSRLQGLLEEKLLSFISLDCFDPKSFQLTPDVQEKHASQEFGLTVGIHLGKPLPPQNQMKAGC
;
A
#
# COMPACT_ATOMS: atom_id res chain seq x y z
N ILE A 1 -1.43 -16.81 -14.27
CA ILE A 1 -1.01 -15.38 -14.16
C ILE A 1 0.52 -15.33 -14.20
N TYR A 2 1.11 -14.63 -15.17
CA TYR A 2 2.55 -14.68 -15.48
C TYR A 2 3.49 -14.10 -14.40
N SER A 3 2.98 -13.24 -13.52
CA SER A 3 3.76 -12.56 -12.48
C SER A 3 3.69 -13.23 -11.11
N ARG A 4 3.00 -14.37 -11.01
CA ARG A 4 2.84 -15.10 -9.74
C ARG A 4 4.21 -15.47 -9.18
N GLY A 5 4.44 -15.12 -7.91
CA GLY A 5 5.70 -15.34 -7.21
C GLY A 5 6.80 -14.32 -7.50
N LYS A 6 6.50 -13.25 -8.25
CA LYS A 6 7.42 -12.13 -8.45
C LYS A 6 7.09 -11.00 -7.47
N ASN A 7 8.12 -10.40 -6.88
CA ASN A 7 7.99 -9.20 -6.07
C ASN A 7 8.00 -7.95 -6.96
N THR A 8 7.27 -6.93 -6.55
CA THR A 8 7.28 -5.61 -7.17
C THR A 8 7.19 -4.53 -6.11
N MET A 9 7.67 -3.33 -6.43
CA MET A 9 7.63 -2.18 -5.52
C MET A 9 7.48 -0.90 -6.35
N LEU A 10 6.72 0.06 -5.85
CA LEU A 10 6.69 1.41 -6.39
C LEU A 10 7.80 2.24 -5.74
N SER A 11 8.65 2.87 -6.55
CA SER A 11 9.61 3.89 -6.10
C SER A 11 9.22 5.21 -6.74
N LEU A 12 8.74 6.17 -5.96
CA LEU A 12 8.15 7.41 -6.45
C LEU A 12 8.67 8.63 -5.68
N THR A 13 8.58 9.78 -6.36
CA THR A 13 8.87 11.09 -5.79
C THR A 13 7.63 11.96 -5.90
N THR A 14 7.35 12.79 -4.89
CA THR A 14 6.26 13.76 -4.94
C THR A 14 6.79 15.19 -5.07
N GLY A 15 5.96 16.10 -5.57
CA GLY A 15 6.22 17.55 -5.45
C GLY A 15 5.80 18.14 -4.10
N SER A 16 5.03 17.40 -3.29
CA SER A 16 4.43 17.87 -2.05
C SER A 16 5.04 17.20 -0.82
N LEU A 17 4.97 17.88 0.32
CA LEU A 17 5.40 17.37 1.61
C LEU A 17 4.53 16.18 2.05
N GLU A 18 5.09 15.29 2.86
CA GLU A 18 4.37 14.13 3.43
C GLU A 18 3.10 14.53 4.17
N SER A 19 3.14 15.62 4.94
CA SER A 19 1.99 16.12 5.72
C SER A 19 0.77 16.47 4.87
N MET A 20 0.99 16.80 3.59
CA MET A 20 -0.08 17.09 2.64
C MET A 20 -0.84 15.84 2.20
N PHE A 21 -0.27 14.65 2.42
CA PHE A 21 -0.87 13.34 2.09
C PHE A 21 -1.38 12.58 3.34
N SER A 22 -1.90 13.33 4.31
CA SER A 22 -2.51 12.78 5.52
C SER A 22 -4.05 12.80 5.43
N SER A 23 -4.74 12.26 6.43
CA SER A 23 -6.21 12.27 6.51
C SER A 23 -6.81 13.69 6.55
N THR A 24 -6.01 14.71 6.88
CA THR A 24 -6.40 16.13 6.88
C THR A 24 -5.58 16.96 5.89
N GLY A 25 -4.70 16.32 5.12
CA GLY A 25 -3.85 16.97 4.13
C GLY A 25 -4.61 17.29 2.84
N ILE A 26 -4.22 18.35 2.15
CA ILE A 26 -4.89 18.83 0.94
C ILE A 26 -4.88 17.81 -0.22
N ASN A 27 -3.88 16.92 -0.26
CA ASN A 27 -3.79 15.88 -1.29
C ASN A 27 -4.52 14.59 -0.89
N GLY A 28 -5.05 14.50 0.33
CA GLY A 28 -5.71 13.32 0.89
C GLY A 28 -4.74 12.20 1.27
N ASP A 29 -5.27 11.15 1.88
CA ASP A 29 -4.48 10.01 2.39
C ASP A 29 -3.74 9.26 1.26
N MET A 30 -2.41 9.15 1.37
CA MET A 30 -1.57 8.41 0.42
C MET A 30 -2.03 6.96 0.20
N ASN A 31 -2.61 6.32 1.22
CA ASN A 31 -3.11 4.94 1.08
C ASN A 31 -4.20 4.83 0.00
N VAL A 32 -5.05 5.86 -0.12
CA VAL A 32 -6.10 5.94 -1.14
C VAL A 32 -5.49 6.16 -2.52
N THR A 33 -4.49 7.02 -2.63
CA THR A 33 -3.80 7.30 -3.90
C THR A 33 -3.12 6.06 -4.48
N LEU A 34 -2.50 5.23 -3.63
CA LEU A 34 -1.73 4.07 -4.09
C LEU A 34 -2.57 2.84 -4.40
N TRP A 35 -3.75 2.70 -3.77
CA TRP A 35 -4.59 1.51 -3.90
C TRP A 35 -4.90 1.10 -5.35
N PRO A 36 -5.31 1.99 -6.28
CA PRO A 36 -5.62 1.60 -7.65
C PRO A 36 -4.42 1.01 -8.39
N ILE A 37 -3.20 1.44 -8.07
CA ILE A 37 -1.97 0.97 -8.72
C ILE A 37 -1.53 -0.34 -8.06
N GLN A 38 -1.40 -0.35 -6.74
CA GLN A 38 -0.88 -1.50 -5.99
C GLN A 38 -1.87 -2.68 -6.04
N ASN A 39 -3.15 -2.46 -5.76
CA ASN A 39 -4.16 -3.52 -5.84
C ASN A 39 -4.66 -3.72 -7.27
N GLY A 40 -5.12 -2.65 -7.92
CA GLY A 40 -5.84 -2.71 -9.19
C GLY A 40 -4.98 -3.10 -10.40
N ILE A 41 -3.67 -2.88 -10.36
CA ILE A 41 -2.76 -3.22 -11.45
C ILE A 41 -1.78 -4.31 -11.02
N LEU A 42 -0.98 -4.05 -9.98
CA LEU A 42 0.15 -4.91 -9.61
C LEU A 42 -0.34 -6.23 -8.99
N HIS A 43 -1.13 -6.15 -7.92
CA HIS A 43 -1.68 -7.32 -7.24
C HIS A 43 -2.65 -8.09 -8.15
N TYR A 44 -3.49 -7.38 -8.92
CA TYR A 44 -4.35 -7.98 -9.94
C TYR A 44 -3.55 -8.84 -10.94
N CYS A 45 -2.39 -8.34 -11.38
CA CYS A 45 -1.46 -9.10 -12.22
C CYS A 45 -0.71 -10.20 -11.44
N GLY A 46 -1.02 -10.47 -10.18
CA GLY A 46 -0.45 -11.56 -9.39
C GLY A 46 0.93 -11.26 -8.78
N PHE A 47 1.38 -10.01 -8.77
CA PHE A 47 2.60 -9.64 -8.05
C PHE A 47 2.41 -9.69 -6.54
N GLN A 48 3.49 -9.99 -5.85
CA GLN A 48 3.68 -9.72 -4.43
C GLN A 48 4.19 -8.28 -4.29
N VAL A 49 3.40 -7.41 -3.64
CA VAL A 49 3.71 -5.97 -3.61
C VAL A 49 4.42 -5.62 -2.31
N LEU A 50 5.59 -5.03 -2.41
CA LEU A 50 6.35 -4.48 -1.28
C LEU A 50 5.82 -3.08 -0.91
N PRO A 51 6.04 -2.63 0.35
CA PRO A 51 5.79 -1.24 0.72
C PRO A 51 6.46 -0.27 -0.24
N PRO A 52 5.81 0.84 -0.63
CA PRO A 52 6.39 1.78 -1.58
C PRO A 52 7.63 2.48 -1.00
N GLN A 53 8.54 2.90 -1.86
CA GLN A 53 9.54 3.92 -1.54
C GLN A 53 9.00 5.27 -1.98
N VAL A 54 8.79 6.19 -1.05
CA VAL A 54 8.34 7.56 -1.35
C VAL A 54 9.38 8.56 -0.90
N PHE A 55 9.86 9.40 -1.82
CA PHE A 55 10.65 10.58 -1.50
C PHE A 55 9.77 11.82 -1.59
N TRP A 56 9.51 12.44 -0.44
CA TRP A 56 8.62 13.59 -0.32
C TRP A 56 9.33 14.90 -0.66
N ALA A 57 8.84 15.61 -1.68
CA ALA A 57 9.33 16.92 -2.13
C ALA A 57 10.86 17.06 -2.22
N PRO A 58 11.60 16.16 -2.92
CA PRO A 58 13.06 16.23 -3.01
C PRO A 58 13.57 17.52 -3.65
N SER A 59 12.76 18.18 -4.49
CA SER A 59 13.06 19.51 -5.06
C SER A 59 13.16 20.62 -4.01
N CYS A 60 12.47 20.45 -2.87
CA CYS A 60 12.47 21.39 -1.75
C CYS A 60 13.49 21.01 -0.66
N ALA A 61 14.11 19.83 -0.79
CA ALA A 61 15.06 19.32 0.18
C ALA A 61 16.46 19.95 0.01
N SER A 62 17.28 19.94 1.08
CA SER A 62 18.69 20.33 0.96
C SER A 62 19.50 19.29 0.16
N PRO A 63 20.69 19.65 -0.36
CA PRO A 63 21.59 18.68 -0.98
C PRO A 63 21.94 17.48 -0.07
N GLU A 64 22.14 17.73 1.21
CA GLU A 64 22.47 16.72 2.22
C GLU A 64 21.28 15.77 2.44
N ALA A 65 20.06 16.33 2.53
CA ALA A 65 18.85 15.54 2.66
C ALA A 65 18.61 14.65 1.43
N ARG A 66 18.83 15.16 0.21
CA ARG A 66 18.75 14.33 -1.01
C ARG A 66 19.80 13.23 -1.03
N THR A 67 21.01 13.51 -0.55
CA THR A 67 22.07 12.49 -0.43
C THR A 67 21.64 11.40 0.56
N ALA A 68 21.10 11.78 1.72
CA ALA A 68 20.58 10.85 2.71
C ALA A 68 19.42 9.99 2.17
N MET A 69 18.53 10.56 1.36
CA MET A 69 17.47 9.81 0.67
C MET A 69 18.04 8.70 -0.23
N LEU A 70 19.06 9.02 -1.04
CA LEU A 70 19.72 8.06 -1.92
C LEU A 70 20.49 6.98 -1.15
N GLU A 71 21.17 7.34 -0.06
CA GLU A 71 21.86 6.36 0.79
C GLU A 71 20.87 5.43 1.51
N GLY A 72 19.78 5.99 2.05
CA GLY A 72 18.70 5.20 2.63
C GLY A 72 18.09 4.24 1.62
N TRP A 73 17.92 4.69 0.37
CA TRP A 73 17.44 3.84 -0.71
C TRP A 73 18.38 2.68 -1.02
N ARG A 74 19.68 2.98 -1.15
CA ARG A 74 20.72 1.96 -1.39
C ARG A 74 20.73 0.93 -0.27
N SER A 75 20.63 1.37 0.99
CA SER A 75 20.59 0.50 2.15
C SER A 75 19.36 -0.42 2.11
N ARG A 76 18.18 0.12 1.84
CA ARG A 76 16.94 -0.66 1.72
C ARG A 76 17.03 -1.73 0.63
N LEU A 77 17.58 -1.37 -0.54
CA LEU A 77 17.76 -2.30 -1.66
C LEU A 77 18.61 -3.52 -1.32
N GLN A 78 19.52 -3.43 -0.35
CA GLN A 78 20.38 -4.55 0.06
C GLN A 78 19.60 -5.66 0.80
N GLY A 79 18.47 -5.34 1.45
CA GLY A 79 17.64 -6.29 2.20
C GLY A 79 16.21 -6.41 1.64
N LEU A 80 15.99 -6.02 0.39
CA LEU A 80 14.66 -5.87 -0.20
C LEU A 80 13.92 -7.22 -0.34
N LEU A 81 14.65 -8.31 -0.55
CA LEU A 81 14.06 -9.62 -0.79
C LEU A 81 13.49 -10.26 0.49
N GLU A 82 13.99 -9.82 1.64
CA GLU A 82 13.57 -10.26 2.97
C GLU A 82 12.46 -9.39 3.57
N GLU A 83 12.10 -8.27 2.92
CA GLU A 83 11.04 -7.39 3.39
C GLU A 83 9.67 -8.08 3.40
N LYS A 84 8.86 -7.73 4.40
CA LYS A 84 7.46 -8.14 4.44
C LYS A 84 6.67 -7.43 3.34
N LEU A 85 5.76 -8.17 2.73
CA LEU A 85 4.87 -7.68 1.67
C LEU A 85 3.68 -6.91 2.26
N LEU A 86 3.06 -6.07 1.44
CA LEU A 86 1.73 -5.52 1.72
C LEU A 86 0.69 -6.64 1.73
N SER A 87 -0.32 -6.47 2.58
CA SER A 87 -1.42 -7.42 2.73
C SER A 87 -2.59 -7.04 1.82
N PHE A 88 -3.07 -8.01 1.04
CA PHE A 88 -4.30 -7.93 0.25
C PHE A 88 -5.22 -9.08 0.63
N ILE A 89 -6.53 -8.91 0.41
CA ILE A 89 -7.50 -9.95 0.70
C ILE A 89 -7.42 -11.09 -0.31
N SER A 90 -7.38 -12.33 0.20
CA SER A 90 -7.39 -13.53 -0.64
C SER A 90 -8.67 -13.61 -1.47
N LEU A 91 -8.57 -14.11 -2.70
CA LEU A 91 -9.73 -14.40 -3.53
C LEU A 91 -10.68 -15.42 -2.88
N ASP A 92 -10.17 -16.28 -2.00
CA ASP A 92 -10.97 -17.26 -1.25
C ASP A 92 -11.96 -16.60 -0.28
N CYS A 93 -11.78 -15.32 0.04
CA CYS A 93 -12.72 -14.56 0.85
C CYS A 93 -13.96 -14.10 0.07
N PHE A 94 -13.98 -14.25 -1.26
CA PHE A 94 -15.06 -13.79 -2.14
C PHE A 94 -15.84 -14.97 -2.73
N ASP A 95 -17.14 -14.77 -2.91
CA ASP A 95 -17.97 -15.71 -3.65
C ASP A 95 -17.68 -15.62 -5.16
N PRO A 96 -17.36 -16.74 -5.84
CA PRO A 96 -16.91 -16.73 -7.23
C PRO A 96 -18.00 -16.39 -8.24
N LYS A 97 -19.27 -16.30 -7.84
CA LYS A 97 -20.39 -15.95 -8.73
C LYS A 97 -20.76 -14.47 -8.66
N SER A 98 -20.84 -13.94 -7.44
CA SER A 98 -21.23 -12.55 -7.15
C SER A 98 -20.02 -11.62 -7.10
N PHE A 99 -18.81 -12.15 -6.91
CA PHE A 99 -17.57 -11.40 -6.67
C PHE A 99 -17.66 -10.47 -5.45
N GLN A 100 -18.54 -10.79 -4.50
CA GLN A 100 -18.69 -10.09 -3.22
C GLN A 100 -18.02 -10.89 -2.11
N LEU A 101 -17.62 -10.21 -1.03
CA LEU A 101 -17.11 -10.87 0.18
C LEU A 101 -18.14 -11.86 0.71
N THR A 102 -17.67 -13.04 1.11
CA THR A 102 -18.53 -14.06 1.72
C THR A 102 -19.13 -13.56 3.05
N PRO A 103 -20.37 -13.95 3.40
CA PRO A 103 -21.00 -13.54 4.66
C PRO A 103 -20.15 -13.88 5.90
N ASP A 104 -19.54 -15.05 5.93
CA ASP A 104 -18.70 -15.51 7.05
C ASP A 104 -17.52 -14.57 7.30
N VAL A 105 -16.88 -14.06 6.24
CA VAL A 105 -15.79 -13.09 6.37
C VAL A 105 -16.32 -11.73 6.84
N GLN A 106 -17.48 -11.30 6.33
CA GLN A 106 -18.09 -10.05 6.80
C GLN A 106 -18.44 -10.11 8.29
N GLU A 107 -19.05 -11.21 8.74
CA GLU A 107 -19.42 -11.43 10.15
C GLU A 107 -18.20 -11.50 11.06
N LYS A 108 -17.17 -12.27 10.67
CA LYS A 108 -15.91 -12.39 11.43
C LYS A 108 -15.25 -11.03 11.67
N HIS A 109 -15.39 -10.11 10.74
CA HIS A 109 -14.79 -8.78 10.80
C HIS A 109 -15.79 -7.69 11.23
N ALA A 110 -17.03 -8.02 11.58
CA ALA A 110 -18.07 -7.06 11.90
C ALA A 110 -17.76 -6.21 13.14
N SER A 111 -17.10 -6.80 14.16
CA SER A 111 -16.71 -6.10 15.40
C SER A 111 -15.40 -5.33 15.31
N GLN A 112 -14.63 -5.47 14.22
CA GLN A 112 -13.37 -4.73 14.06
C GLN A 112 -13.63 -3.25 13.79
N GLU A 113 -12.79 -2.38 14.34
CA GLU A 113 -12.90 -0.94 14.15
C GLU A 113 -12.65 -0.53 12.69
N PHE A 114 -11.60 -1.07 12.09
CA PHE A 114 -11.19 -0.74 10.73
C PHE A 114 -11.74 -1.72 9.69
N GLY A 115 -11.82 -1.24 8.45
CA GLY A 115 -12.03 -2.08 7.28
C GLY A 115 -10.85 -3.02 7.00
N LEU A 116 -11.04 -3.94 6.06
CA LEU A 116 -10.03 -4.96 5.74
C LEU A 116 -8.83 -4.38 4.97
N THR A 117 -9.12 -3.49 4.03
CA THR A 117 -8.14 -2.80 3.17
C THR A 117 -8.70 -1.43 2.79
N VAL A 118 -7.91 -0.64 2.07
CA VAL A 118 -8.38 0.65 1.52
C VAL A 118 -9.62 0.48 0.62
N GLY A 119 -9.59 -0.45 -0.33
CA GLY A 119 -10.70 -0.63 -1.28
C GLY A 119 -11.83 -1.53 -0.77
N ILE A 120 -11.58 -2.34 0.26
CA ILE A 120 -12.57 -3.24 0.86
C ILE A 120 -12.74 -2.83 2.33
N HIS A 121 -13.22 -1.60 2.52
CA HIS A 121 -13.28 -0.97 3.84
C HIS A 121 -14.58 -1.26 4.61
N LEU A 122 -15.56 -1.93 3.99
CA LEU A 122 -16.83 -2.34 4.65
C LEU A 122 -17.63 -1.17 5.25
N GLY A 123 -17.50 0.04 4.70
CA GLY A 123 -18.11 1.25 5.28
C GLY A 123 -17.48 1.72 6.59
N LYS A 124 -16.37 1.11 7.01
CA LYS A 124 -15.61 1.44 8.23
C LYS A 124 -14.43 2.37 7.91
N PRO A 125 -13.79 2.97 8.94
CA PRO A 125 -12.51 3.66 8.79
C PRO A 125 -11.45 2.81 8.07
N LEU A 126 -10.60 3.46 7.28
CA LEU A 126 -9.53 2.77 6.54
C LEU A 126 -8.46 2.23 7.50
N PRO A 127 -7.96 1.01 7.30
CA PRO A 127 -6.85 0.49 8.09
C PRO A 127 -5.61 1.38 7.90
N PRO A 128 -4.96 1.80 9.00
CA PRO A 128 -3.86 2.75 8.94
C PRO A 128 -2.67 2.16 8.18
N GLN A 129 -2.11 2.93 7.25
CA GLN A 129 -0.90 2.57 6.50
C GLN A 129 -1.00 1.28 5.66
N ASN A 130 -2.21 0.79 5.35
CA ASN A 130 -2.44 -0.47 4.64
C ASN A 130 -1.71 -0.59 3.28
N GLN A 131 -1.48 0.53 2.58
CA GLN A 131 -0.76 0.57 1.30
C GLN A 131 0.66 1.16 1.43
N MET A 132 1.06 1.53 2.65
CA MET A 132 2.33 2.20 2.97
C MET A 132 3.28 1.33 3.80
N LYS A 133 2.76 0.42 4.62
CA LYS A 133 3.56 -0.47 5.49
C LYS A 133 3.03 -1.90 5.47
N ALA A 134 3.94 -2.84 5.62
CA ALA A 134 3.62 -4.25 5.72
C ALA A 134 3.15 -4.64 7.13
N GLY A 135 2.24 -5.61 7.20
CA GLY A 135 1.75 -6.16 8.48
C GLY A 135 0.80 -5.27 9.26
N CYS A 136 0.19 -4.29 8.60
CA CYS A 136 -0.92 -3.48 9.13
C CYS A 136 -2.27 -4.15 8.86
#